data_AF-A0A7J9DEK9-F1
#
_entry.id   AF-A0A7J9DEK9-F1
#
_cell.length_a   1.000
_cell.length_b   1.000
_cell.length_c   1.000
_cell.angle_alpha   90.00
_cell.angle_beta   90.00
_cell.angle_gamma   90.00
#
_symmetry.space_group_name_H-M   'P 1'
#
loop_
_entity.id
_entity.type
_entity.pdbx_description
1 polymer ?
#
loop_
_entity_poly.entity_id
_entity_poly.type
_entity_poly.pdbx_seq_one_letter_code
_entity_poly.pdbx_strand_id
1 'polypeptide(L)'
;MMESLGAEGFIGELCNGFRLLMDCERGLITFESLKKNSIMLGLHDMRDDEIICMLSEGDLDGDGALNQVEFCILMLRLSPGLMDNKGSTQWVEEYDVI
;
A
#
# COMPACT_ATOMS: atom_id res chain seq x y z
N MET A 1 -20.85 -5.11 -1.92
CA MET A 1 -20.12 -5.79 -3.02
C MET A 1 -19.12 -4.77 -3.54
N MET A 2 -17.82 -5.08 -3.47
CA MET A 2 -16.79 -4.23 -4.08
C MET A 2 -16.85 -4.50 -5.59
N GLU A 3 -17.74 -3.77 -6.25
CA GLU A 3 -17.90 -3.81 -7.71
C GLU A 3 -16.54 -3.51 -8.34
N SER A 4 -16.21 -4.25 -9.39
CA SER A 4 -14.96 -4.20 -10.13
C SER A 4 -14.47 -2.76 -10.34
N LEU A 5 -13.59 -2.28 -9.45
CA LEU A 5 -12.80 -1.10 -9.73
C LEU A 5 -11.88 -1.54 -10.88
N GLY A 6 -12.22 -1.13 -12.10
CA GLY A 6 -11.28 -1.22 -13.22
C GLY A 6 -9.96 -0.51 -12.86
N ALA A 7 -8.95 -0.61 -13.72
CA ALA A 7 -7.63 0.01 -13.46
C ALA A 7 -7.74 1.48 -13.01
N GLU A 8 -8.70 2.23 -13.54
CA GLU A 8 -8.99 3.63 -13.16
C GLU A 8 -9.47 3.77 -11.71
N GLY A 9 -10.32 2.87 -11.24
CA GLY A 9 -10.80 2.86 -9.86
C GLY A 9 -9.69 2.52 -8.86
N PHE A 10 -8.84 1.56 -9.20
CA PHE A 10 -7.70 1.21 -8.36
C PHE A 10 -6.69 2.35 -8.24
N ILE A 11 -6.37 3.03 -9.35
CA ILE A 11 -5.50 4.22 -9.33
C ILE A 11 -6.10 5.32 -8.45
N GLY A 12 -7.43 5.50 -8.50
CA GLY A 12 -8.14 6.44 -7.63
C GLY A 12 -7.94 6.13 -6.13
N GLU A 13 -8.07 4.86 -5.75
CA GLU A 13 -7.86 4.41 -4.38
C GLU A 13 -6.40 4.54 -3.93
N LEU A 14 -5.43 4.27 -4.82
CA LEU A 14 -4.02 4.53 -4.54
C LEU A 14 -3.75 6.01 -4.29
N CYS A 15 -4.36 6.90 -5.08
CA CYS A 15 -4.22 8.34 -4.87
C CYS A 15 -4.85 8.80 -3.55
N ASN A 16 -5.95 8.18 -3.13
CA ASN A 16 -6.57 8.45 -1.84
C ASN A 16 -5.70 7.94 -0.69
N GLY A 17 -5.17 6.72 -0.80
CA GLY A 17 -4.22 6.15 0.16
C GLY A 17 -2.96 6.99 0.30
N PHE A 18 -2.40 7.46 -0.82
CA PHE A 18 -1.27 8.39 -0.82
C PHE A 18 -1.57 9.66 -0.02
N ARG A 19 -2.73 10.28 -0.27
CA ARG A 19 -3.16 11.49 0.46
C ARG A 19 -3.36 11.28 1.95
N LEU A 20 -3.74 10.08 2.38
CA LEU A 20 -3.88 9.74 3.79
C LEU A 20 -2.51 9.54 4.47
N LEU A 21 -1.50 9.08 3.73
CA LEU A 21 -0.18 8.76 4.26
C LEU A 21 0.83 9.91 4.14
N MET A 22 0.64 10.80 3.17
CA MET A 22 1.59 11.89 2.89
C MET A 22 1.69 12.91 4.03
N ASP A 23 2.84 13.57 4.08
CA ASP A 23 3.06 14.79 4.81
C ASP A 23 2.40 15.97 4.07
N CYS A 24 1.48 16.68 4.74
CA CYS A 24 0.75 17.80 4.14
C CYS A 24 1.65 19.00 3.81
N GLU A 25 2.75 19.20 4.53
CA GLU A 25 3.66 20.32 4.33
C GLU A 25 4.64 20.03 3.19
N ARG A 26 5.14 18.80 3.11
CA ARG A 26 6.11 18.40 2.09
C ARG A 26 5.48 17.93 0.78
N GLY A 27 4.24 17.43 0.82
CA GLY A 27 3.60 16.87 -0.37
C GLY A 27 4.02 15.42 -0.68
N LEU A 28 4.74 14.76 0.23
CA LEU A 28 5.40 13.46 0.03
C LEU A 28 5.15 12.54 1.22
N ILE A 29 5.18 11.23 1.01
CA ILE A 29 5.19 10.27 2.13
C ILE A 29 6.60 10.20 2.69
N THR A 30 6.76 10.63 3.94
CA THR A 30 8.03 10.59 4.66
C THR A 30 8.00 9.47 5.69
N PHE A 31 9.15 9.14 6.26
CA PHE A 31 9.23 8.21 7.38
C PHE A 31 8.28 8.60 8.54
N GLU A 32 8.28 9.88 8.92
CA GLU A 32 7.44 10.36 10.01
C GLU A 32 5.95 10.35 9.64
N SER A 33 5.60 10.78 8.41
CA SER A 33 4.21 10.81 7.97
C SER A 33 3.65 9.39 7.84
N LEU A 34 4.43 8.47 7.24
CA LEU A 34 4.06 7.07 7.10
C LEU A 34 3.85 6.42 8.47
N LYS A 35 4.79 6.60 9.40
CA LYS A 35 4.69 6.06 10.77
C LYS A 35 3.48 6.58 11.54
N LYS A 36 3.21 7.88 11.43
CA LYS A 36 2.12 8.53 12.16
C LYS A 36 0.76 8.18 11.55
N ASN A 37 0.67 8.19 10.23
CA ASN A 37 -0.59 8.03 9.52
C ASN A 37 -0.96 6.54 9.35
N SER A 38 0.02 5.62 9.34
CA SER A 38 -0.23 4.17 9.34
C SER A 38 -1.01 3.72 10.57
N ILE A 39 -0.71 4.30 11.73
CA ILE A 39 -1.45 4.11 13.00
C ILE A 39 -2.93 4.48 12.81
N MET A 40 -3.23 5.57 12.10
CA MET A 40 -4.62 5.99 11.85
C MET A 40 -5.37 5.03 10.93
N LEU A 41 -4.65 4.28 10.09
CA LEU A 41 -5.20 3.24 9.22
C LEU A 41 -5.30 1.87 9.91
N GLY A 42 -4.98 1.79 11.21
CA GLY A 42 -5.02 0.54 11.97
C GLY A 42 -3.77 -0.33 11.81
N LEU A 43 -2.71 0.17 11.16
CA LEU A 43 -1.42 -0.50 11.00
C LEU A 43 -0.49 -0.17 12.18
N HIS A 44 -0.96 -0.46 13.40
CA HIS A 44 -0.29 -0.06 14.65
C HIS A 44 1.05 -0.77 14.91
N ASP A 45 1.35 -1.87 14.22
CA ASP A 45 2.51 -2.73 14.46
C ASP A 45 3.64 -2.56 13.41
N MET A 46 3.57 -1.53 12.56
CA MET A 46 4.66 -1.24 11.64
C MET A 46 5.90 -0.77 12.39
N ARG A 47 6.97 -1.56 12.29
CA ARG A 47 8.26 -1.22 12.91
C ARG A 47 9.06 -0.26 12.04
N ASP A 48 9.99 0.46 12.66
CA ASP A 48 10.83 1.44 11.97
C ASP A 48 11.63 0.82 10.81
N ASP A 49 12.08 -0.43 10.95
CA ASP A 49 12.76 -1.18 9.89
C ASP A 49 11.85 -1.45 8.68
N GLU A 50 10.56 -1.73 8.92
CA GLU A 50 9.60 -1.99 7.85
C GLU A 50 9.25 -0.71 7.09
N ILE A 51 9.11 0.40 7.81
CA ILE A 51 8.85 1.71 7.21
C ILE A 51 10.06 2.14 6.36
N ILE A 52 11.29 1.97 6.87
CA ILE A 52 12.51 2.24 6.10
C ILE A 52 12.59 1.36 4.86
N CYS A 53 12.26 0.07 5.00
CA CYS A 53 12.24 -0.86 3.87
C CYS A 53 11.24 -0.41 2.79
N MET A 54 10.02 -0.04 3.19
CA MET A 54 9.00 0.46 2.27
C MET A 54 9.43 1.72 1.52
N LEU A 55 10.02 2.69 2.23
CA LEU A 55 10.53 3.89 1.59
C LEU A 55 11.66 3.55 0.64
N SER A 56 12.67 2.79 1.11
CA SER A 56 13.83 2.43 0.29
C SER A 56 13.48 1.60 -0.95
N GLU A 57 12.39 0.84 -0.93
CA GLU A 57 11.98 0.03 -2.08
C GLU A 57 11.15 0.82 -3.10
N GLY A 58 10.41 1.83 -2.65
CA GLY A 58 9.61 2.69 -3.53
C GLY A 58 10.32 3.95 -4.01
N ASP A 59 11.33 4.42 -3.28
CA ASP A 59 12.09 5.64 -3.56
C ASP A 59 13.01 5.41 -4.77
N LEU A 60 12.62 5.98 -5.93
CA LEU A 60 13.32 5.79 -7.19
C LEU A 60 14.29 6.92 -7.49
N ASP A 61 14.05 8.11 -6.93
CA ASP A 61 14.91 9.28 -7.11
C ASP A 61 15.94 9.47 -5.99
N GLY A 62 15.79 8.75 -4.87
CA GLY A 62 16.71 8.72 -3.74
C GLY A 62 16.56 9.91 -2.78
N ASP A 63 15.39 10.57 -2.75
CA ASP A 63 15.14 11.72 -1.86
C ASP A 63 14.79 11.34 -0.41
N GLY A 64 14.64 10.03 -0.14
CA GLY A 64 14.30 9.46 1.16
C GLY A 64 12.81 9.56 1.51
N ALA A 65 11.95 9.86 0.54
CA ALA A 65 10.51 9.93 0.64
C ALA A 65 9.86 9.20 -0.55
N LEU A 66 8.53 9.13 -0.56
CA LEU A 66 7.79 8.66 -1.73
C LEU A 66 6.90 9.77 -2.26
N ASN A 67 7.06 10.08 -3.54
CA ASN A 67 6.09 10.87 -4.27
C ASN A 67 4.90 9.99 -4.73
N GLN A 68 3.87 10.63 -5.28
CA GLN A 68 2.64 9.94 -5.67
C GLN A 68 2.88 8.84 -6.72
N VAL A 69 3.79 9.07 -7.67
CA VAL A 69 4.09 8.12 -8.74
C VAL A 69 4.84 6.92 -8.18
N GLU A 70 5.85 7.15 -7.34
CA GLU A 70 6.63 6.12 -6.66
C GLU A 70 5.76 5.22 -5.79
N PHE A 71 4.89 5.82 -4.97
CA PHE A 71 3.94 5.08 -4.16
C PHE A 71 3.02 4.20 -5.01
N CYS A 72 2.47 4.74 -6.12
CA CYS A 72 1.63 3.97 -7.02
C CYS A 72 2.39 2.80 -7.66
N ILE A 73 3.63 3.02 -8.09
CA ILE A 73 4.49 1.96 -8.68
C ILE A 73 4.79 0.89 -7.63
N LEU A 74 5.15 1.29 -6.40
CA LEU A 74 5.41 0.37 -5.29
C LEU A 74 4.19 -0.52 -5.01
N MET A 75 2.99 0.08 -4.89
CA MET A 75 1.75 -0.66 -4.64
C MET A 75 1.35 -1.57 -5.80
N LEU A 76 1.58 -1.15 -7.05
CA LEU A 76 1.38 -2.00 -8.23
C LEU A 76 2.35 -3.20 -8.24
N ARG A 77 3.61 -2.99 -7.85
CA ARG A 77 4.63 -4.05 -7.77
C ARG A 77 4.35 -5.04 -6.66
N LEU A 78 3.83 -4.58 -5.52
CA LEU A 78 3.43 -5.42 -4.39
C LEU A 78 2.12 -6.17 -4.63
N SER A 79 1.30 -5.71 -5.58
CA SER A 79 0.01 -6.30 -5.89
C SER A 79 -0.06 -6.90 -7.32
N PRO A 80 0.87 -7.79 -7.73
CA PRO A 80 0.86 -8.38 -9.06
C PRO A 80 -0.37 -9.28 -9.31
N GLY A 81 -1.05 -9.72 -8.24
CA GLY A 81 -2.28 -10.50 -8.30
C GLY A 81 -3.58 -9.69 -8.42
N LEU A 82 -3.56 -8.36 -8.30
CA LEU A 82 -4.79 -7.57 -8.44
C LEU A 82 -5.30 -7.52 -9.90
N MET A 83 -4.41 -7.81 -10.85
CA MET A 83 -4.75 -7.97 -12.26
C MET A 83 -4.98 -9.45 -12.67
N ASP A 84 -4.78 -10.40 -11.76
CA ASP A 84 -5.22 -11.78 -11.95
C ASP A 84 -6.68 -11.92 -11.52
N ASN A 85 -7.57 -11.71 -12.48
CA ASN A 85 -8.96 -12.12 -12.36
C ASN A 85 -9.06 -13.65 -12.40
N LYS A 86 -8.69 -14.32 -11.30
CA LYS A 86 -9.05 -15.72 -11.03
C LYS A 86 -9.31 -15.99 -9.54
N GLY A 87 -10.58 -15.86 -9.16
CA GLY A 87 -11.17 -16.78 -8.20
C GLY A 87 -11.30 -16.27 -6.77
N SER A 88 -12.42 -15.62 -6.50
CA SER A 88 -13.19 -15.86 -5.29
C SER A 88 -13.40 -17.36 -5.05
N THR A 89 -12.62 -17.98 -4.17
CA THR A 89 -12.88 -19.24 -3.42
C THR A 89 -11.60 -19.47 -2.58
N GLN A 90 -11.58 -19.85 -1.32
CA GLN A 90 -12.57 -20.34 -0.39
C GLN A 90 -11.79 -20.42 0.94
N TRP A 91 -12.33 -19.85 2.02
CA TRP A 91 -11.91 -20.28 3.35
C TRP A 91 -12.31 -21.75 3.50
N VAL A 92 -11.35 -22.67 3.43
CA VAL A 92 -11.40 -23.98 4.08
C VAL A 92 -9.97 -24.40 4.43
N GLU A 93 -9.51 -24.00 5.61
CA GLU A 93 -8.60 -24.91 6.32
C GLU A 93 -9.49 -26.03 6.87
N GLU A 94 -9.54 -27.10 6.09
CA GLU A 94 -10.09 -28.39 6.46
C GLU A 94 -9.30 -28.91 7.65
N TYR A 95 -9.94 -28.96 8.81
CA TYR A 95 -9.45 -29.71 9.96
C TYR A 95 -9.41 -31.19 9.58
N ASP A 96 -8.19 -31.65 9.31
CA ASP A 96 -7.61 -32.97 9.51
C ASP A 96 -8.49 -34.21 9.25
N VAL A 97 -8.08 -34.95 8.22
CA VAL A 97 -8.43 -36.34 7.96
C VAL A 97 -7.88 -37.22 9.10
N ILE A 98 -8.72 -37.75 9.99
CA ILE A 98 -8.91 -39.21 10.24
C ILE A 98 -10.15 -39.49 11.12
#